data_AF-A0A1J3HNZ2-F1
#
_entry.id   AF-A0A1J3HNZ2-F1
#
_cell.length_a   1.000
_cell.length_b   1.000
_cell.length_c   1.000
_cell.angle_alpha   90.00
_cell.angle_beta   90.00
_cell.angle_gamma   90.00
#
_symmetry.space_group_name_H-M   'P 1'
#
loop_
_entity.id
_entity.type
_entity.pdbx_description
1 polymer ?
#
loop_
_entity_poly.entity_id
_entity_poly.type
_entity_poly.pdbx_seq_one_letter_code
_entity_poly.pdbx_strand_id
1 'polypeptide(L)'
;AIDQAIRDGVDVISLSLGLSIDDDDDGDAGLENDPIAVAAFAAIEKNVFVVASCGNDGPYYWSLINGAPWIMTVGAGTIGREFQGTLTLGNGVSFDFPSMFPEDFPSVQFPVTYIESCNVGNQTLA
;
A
#
# COMPACT_ATOMS: atom_id res chain seq x y z
N ALA A 1 21.30 9.23 -2.46
CA ALA A 1 21.23 7.76 -2.55
C ALA A 1 21.38 7.29 -3.99
N ILE A 2 20.51 7.74 -4.90
CA ILE A 2 20.55 7.39 -6.33
C ILE A 2 21.92 7.71 -6.97
N ASP A 3 22.45 8.93 -6.76
CA ASP A 3 23.80 9.29 -7.26
C ASP A 3 24.91 8.34 -6.80
N GLN A 4 24.81 7.85 -5.56
CA GLN A 4 25.80 6.91 -5.03
C GLN A 4 25.62 5.54 -5.67
N ALA A 5 24.38 5.07 -5.84
CA ALA A 5 24.09 3.81 -6.53
C ALA A 5 24.59 3.82 -7.99
N ILE A 6 24.46 4.96 -8.69
CA ILE A 6 25.04 5.16 -10.03
C ILE A 6 26.56 5.01 -9.99
N ARG A 7 27.24 5.62 -9.01
CA ARG A 7 28.70 5.52 -8.86
C ARG A 7 29.16 4.12 -8.47
N ASP A 8 28.35 3.41 -7.70
CA ASP A 8 28.58 2.02 -7.30
C ASP A 8 28.36 1.04 -8.48
N GLY A 9 27.81 1.53 -9.61
CA GLY A 9 27.69 0.77 -10.84
C GLY A 9 26.55 -0.25 -10.83
N VAL A 10 25.43 0.07 -10.16
CA VAL A 10 24.24 -0.81 -10.16
C VAL A 10 23.55 -0.83 -11.53
N ASP A 11 22.93 -1.95 -11.88
CA ASP A 11 22.14 -2.08 -13.11
C ASP A 11 20.69 -1.58 -12.93
N VAL A 12 20.13 -1.77 -11.74
CA VAL A 12 18.72 -1.47 -11.41
C VAL A 12 18.62 -0.80 -10.04
N ILE A 13 17.77 0.22 -9.95
CA ILE A 13 17.37 0.88 -8.70
C ILE A 13 15.88 0.60 -8.47
N SER A 14 15.56 0.00 -7.32
CA SER A 14 14.19 -0.27 -6.88
C SER A 14 13.77 0.70 -5.77
N LEU A 15 12.72 1.48 -6.00
CA LEU A 15 12.25 2.55 -5.12
C LEU A 15 10.81 2.30 -4.66
N SER A 16 10.64 1.92 -3.40
CA SER A 16 9.33 1.85 -2.74
C SER A 16 9.11 3.10 -1.87
N LEU A 17 9.20 4.26 -2.51
CA LEU A 17 9.01 5.57 -1.91
C LEU A 17 8.46 6.53 -2.97
N GLY A 18 7.91 7.65 -2.54
CA GLY A 18 7.48 8.73 -3.40
C GLY A 18 7.18 9.97 -2.57
N LEU A 19 7.09 11.11 -3.23
CA LEU A 19 6.68 12.37 -2.63
C LEU A 19 5.32 12.73 -3.20
N SER A 20 4.33 12.87 -2.34
CA SER A 20 3.07 13.54 -2.68
C SER A 20 3.36 15.03 -2.52
N ILE A 21 3.59 15.70 -3.64
CA ILE A 21 3.69 17.16 -3.67
C ILE A 21 2.26 17.63 -3.87
N ASP A 22 1.63 18.07 -2.79
CA ASP A 22 0.28 18.58 -2.82
C ASP A 22 0.23 19.79 -3.77
N ASP A 23 -0.70 19.81 -4.71
CA ASP A 23 -0.90 20.87 -5.71
C ASP A 23 -1.39 22.21 -5.08
N ASP A 24 -1.22 22.37 -3.77
CA ASP A 24 -1.91 23.30 -2.89
C ASP A 24 -1.31 24.71 -2.90
N ASP A 25 -0.07 24.86 -3.37
CA ASP A 25 0.64 26.14 -3.42
C ASP A 25 1.40 26.21 -4.75
N ASP A 26 0.88 27.02 -5.67
CA ASP A 26 1.54 27.48 -6.89
C ASP A 26 1.78 26.47 -8.04
N GLY A 27 0.81 25.60 -8.35
CA GLY A 27 0.45 25.21 -9.74
C GLY A 27 1.52 24.69 -10.71
N ASP A 28 2.72 24.33 -10.26
CA ASP A 28 3.84 23.89 -11.10
C ASP A 28 4.70 22.83 -10.37
N ALA A 29 4.08 21.68 -10.09
CA ALA A 29 4.81 20.47 -9.70
C ALA A 29 5.48 19.83 -10.93
N GLY A 30 6.27 20.61 -11.67
CA GLY A 30 7.09 20.13 -12.78
C GLY A 30 8.07 19.04 -12.34
N LEU A 31 8.46 18.17 -13.28
CA LEU A 31 9.37 17.04 -13.01
C LEU A 31 10.75 17.51 -12.51
N GLU A 32 11.14 18.74 -12.80
CA GLU A 32 12.36 19.39 -12.32
C GLU A 32 12.36 19.67 -10.81
N ASN A 33 11.18 19.79 -10.21
CA ASN A 33 10.99 20.05 -8.78
C ASN A 33 10.82 18.74 -7.99
N ASP A 34 10.58 17.62 -8.69
CA ASP A 34 10.57 16.28 -8.10
C ASP A 34 12.00 15.72 -8.04
N PRO A 35 12.62 15.60 -6.84
CA PRO A 35 13.97 15.10 -6.70
C PRO A 35 14.11 13.62 -7.14
N ILE A 36 13.04 12.83 -7.09
CA ILE A 36 13.03 11.44 -7.57
C ILE A 36 13.08 11.45 -9.09
N ALA A 37 12.25 12.27 -9.74
CA ALA A 37 12.26 12.42 -11.20
C ALA A 37 13.64 12.89 -11.71
N VAL A 38 14.20 13.94 -11.11
CA VAL A 38 15.53 14.48 -11.49
C VAL A 38 16.63 13.43 -11.32
N ALA A 39 16.67 12.75 -10.17
CA ALA A 39 17.71 11.75 -9.91
C ALA A 39 17.54 10.50 -10.79
N ALA A 40 16.29 10.07 -11.06
CA ALA A 40 16.01 8.97 -11.97
C ALA A 40 16.38 9.29 -13.42
N PHE A 41 16.27 10.56 -13.83
CA PHE A 41 16.75 11.01 -15.13
C PHE A 41 18.27 10.85 -15.23
N ALA A 42 19.03 11.29 -14.21
CA ALA A 42 20.47 11.07 -14.18
C ALA A 42 20.85 9.58 -14.18
N ALA A 43 20.04 8.72 -13.57
CA ALA A 43 20.24 7.27 -13.59
C ALA A 43 20.07 6.67 -14.99
N ILE A 44 18.99 7.05 -15.71
CA ILE A 44 18.74 6.50 -17.05
C ILE A 44 19.79 6.95 -18.07
N GLU A 45 20.36 8.16 -17.93
CA GLU A 45 21.50 8.63 -18.74
C GLU A 45 22.78 7.79 -18.54
N LYS A 46 22.87 7.10 -17.40
CA LYS A 46 23.99 6.18 -17.08
C LYS A 46 23.62 4.71 -17.30
N ASN A 47 22.56 4.44 -18.05
CA ASN A 47 22.02 3.10 -18.33
C ASN A 47 21.59 2.34 -17.06
N VAL A 48 21.21 3.05 -16.00
CA VAL A 48 20.68 2.45 -14.78
C VAL A 48 19.15 2.49 -14.85
N PHE A 49 18.52 1.32 -14.79
CA PHE A 49 17.06 1.23 -14.87
C PHE A 49 16.40 1.55 -13.52
N VAL A 50 15.37 2.39 -13.52
CA VAL A 50 14.67 2.80 -12.29
C VAL A 50 13.25 2.29 -12.30
N VAL A 51 12.88 1.57 -11.23
CA VAL A 51 11.51 1.12 -10.96
C VAL A 51 11.02 1.73 -9.66
N ALA A 52 9.80 2.27 -9.67
CA ALA A 52 9.20 2.91 -8.50
C ALA A 52 7.72 2.55 -8.30
N SER A 53 7.24 2.57 -7.05
CA SER A 53 5.81 2.37 -6.72
C SER A 53 4.95 3.57 -7.14
N CYS A 54 3.69 3.35 -7.55
CA CYS A 54 2.75 4.42 -7.91
C CYS A 54 2.14 5.19 -6.71
N GLY A 55 2.45 4.80 -5.47
CA GLY A 55 1.80 5.33 -4.27
C GLY A 55 0.55 4.52 -3.85
N ASN A 56 0.02 4.83 -2.66
CA ASN A 56 -1.12 4.13 -2.04
C ASN A 56 -2.35 5.03 -1.86
N ASP A 57 -2.35 6.24 -2.44
CA ASP A 57 -3.37 7.28 -2.23
C ASP A 57 -4.60 7.13 -3.15
N GLY A 58 -4.72 5.99 -3.83
CA GLY A 58 -5.92 5.62 -4.57
C GLY A 58 -7.17 5.51 -3.66
N PRO A 59 -8.37 5.31 -4.23
CA PRO A 59 -8.65 4.93 -5.62
C PRO A 59 -9.02 6.10 -6.54
N TYR A 60 -8.92 7.34 -6.06
CA TYR A 60 -9.32 8.52 -6.84
C TYR A 60 -8.34 8.78 -8.00
N TYR A 61 -8.86 9.36 -9.08
CA TYR A 61 -8.02 9.83 -10.18
C TYR A 61 -7.00 10.86 -9.70
N TRP A 62 -5.86 10.95 -10.40
CA TRP A 62 -4.78 11.91 -10.12
C TRP A 62 -4.06 11.71 -8.77
N SER A 63 -4.09 10.50 -8.21
CA SER A 63 -3.36 10.12 -6.98
C SER A 63 -2.00 9.45 -7.23
N LEU A 64 -1.55 9.39 -8.49
CA LEU A 64 -0.31 8.70 -8.87
C LEU A 64 0.91 9.58 -8.59
N ILE A 65 1.91 8.99 -7.94
CA ILE A 65 3.25 9.58 -7.76
C ILE A 65 4.29 8.81 -8.58
N ASN A 66 5.48 9.39 -8.75
CA ASN A 66 6.57 8.84 -9.58
C ASN A 66 6.18 8.64 -11.05
N GLY A 67 5.37 9.55 -11.62
CA GLY A 67 4.86 9.46 -12.99
C GLY A 67 5.83 9.94 -14.08
N ALA A 68 7.10 10.17 -13.78
CA ALA A 68 8.07 10.62 -14.77
C ALA A 68 8.25 9.58 -15.90
N PRO A 69 8.29 9.97 -17.19
CA PRO A 69 8.30 9.02 -18.32
C PRO A 69 9.48 8.05 -18.36
N TRP A 70 10.58 8.36 -17.68
CA TRP A 70 11.79 7.53 -17.59
C TRP A 70 11.80 6.58 -16.38
N ILE A 71 10.74 6.58 -15.57
CA ILE A 71 10.58 5.67 -14.43
C ILE A 71 9.57 4.59 -14.81
N MET A 72 9.89 3.32 -14.52
CA MET A 72 8.87 2.26 -14.54
C MET A 72 8.02 2.36 -13.28
N THR A 73 6.85 2.97 -13.39
CA THR A 73 5.89 3.13 -12.28
C THR A 73 5.02 1.88 -12.13
N VAL A 74 4.99 1.29 -10.93
CA VAL A 74 4.36 -0.01 -10.66
C VAL A 74 3.18 0.15 -9.70
N GLY A 75 2.01 -0.31 -10.16
CA GLY A 75 0.79 -0.42 -9.35
C GLY A 75 0.72 -1.71 -8.53
N ALA A 76 -0.08 -1.68 -7.47
CA ALA A 76 -0.34 -2.85 -6.64
C ALA A 76 -1.57 -3.63 -7.15
N GLY A 77 -1.43 -4.96 -7.21
CA GLY A 77 -2.51 -5.89 -7.53
C GLY A 77 -2.55 -7.05 -6.55
N THR A 78 -3.70 -7.70 -6.43
CA THR A 78 -3.86 -8.90 -5.59
C THR A 78 -3.38 -10.15 -6.32
N ILE A 79 -3.08 -11.20 -5.56
CA ILE A 79 -2.75 -12.55 -6.07
C ILE A 79 -3.82 -13.54 -5.63
N GLY A 80 -3.82 -14.76 -6.18
CA GLY A 80 -4.78 -15.81 -5.83
C GLY A 80 -4.64 -16.42 -4.42
N ARG A 81 -3.84 -15.83 -3.53
CA ARG A 81 -3.67 -16.26 -2.14
C ARG A 81 -4.22 -15.18 -1.20
N GLU A 82 -4.96 -15.62 -0.19
CA GLU A 82 -5.44 -14.79 0.91
C GLU A 82 -5.12 -15.45 2.25
N PHE A 83 -4.85 -14.65 3.27
CA PHE A 83 -4.74 -15.13 4.64
C PHE A 83 -6.10 -14.98 5.32
N GLN A 84 -6.67 -16.07 5.79
CA GLN A 84 -8.03 -16.13 6.29
C GLN A 84 -8.08 -16.71 7.70
N GLY A 85 -9.01 -16.20 8.50
CA GLY A 85 -9.53 -16.89 9.68
C GLY A 85 -10.95 -17.36 9.42
N THR A 86 -11.39 -18.41 10.12
CA THR A 86 -12.78 -18.87 10.10
C THR A 86 -13.43 -18.52 11.44
N LEU A 87 -14.53 -17.78 11.41
CA LEU A 87 -15.33 -17.49 12.59
C LEU A 87 -16.55 -18.40 12.60
N THR A 88 -16.65 -19.25 13.62
CA THR A 88 -17.82 -20.10 13.89
C THR A 88 -18.58 -19.54 15.10
N LEU A 89 -19.85 -19.19 14.88
CA LEU A 89 -20.76 -18.70 15.93
C LEU A 89 -21.30 -19.85 16.79
N GLY A 90 -21.89 -19.54 17.95
CA GLY A 90 -22.48 -20.53 18.85
C GLY A 90 -23.62 -21.33 18.21
N ASN A 91 -24.36 -20.71 17.29
CA ASN A 91 -25.39 -21.35 16.46
C ASN A 91 -24.86 -22.24 15.30
N GLY A 92 -23.54 -22.36 15.14
CA GLY A 92 -22.89 -23.22 14.13
C GLY A 92 -22.70 -22.56 12.75
N VAL A 93 -23.22 -21.34 12.52
CA VAL A 93 -22.92 -20.58 11.29
C VAL A 93 -21.43 -20.23 11.26
N SER A 94 -20.80 -20.47 10.12
CA SER A 94 -19.37 -20.19 9.90
C SER A 94 -19.15 -19.30 8.68
N PHE A 95 -18.17 -18.41 8.76
CA PHE A 95 -17.72 -17.57 7.64
C PHE A 95 -16.22 -17.32 7.71
N ASP A 96 -15.61 -17.24 6.53
CA ASP A 96 -14.19 -16.90 6.37
C ASP A 96 -14.03 -15.38 6.28
N PHE A 97 -12.94 -14.86 6.85
CA PHE A 97 -12.61 -13.44 6.86
C PHE A 97 -11.10 -13.20 6.74
N PRO A 98 -10.65 -12.05 6.21
CA PRO A 98 -9.22 -11.75 6.13
C PRO A 98 -8.60 -11.63 7.52
N SER A 99 -7.52 -12.36 7.78
CA SER A 99 -6.78 -12.29 9.04
C SER A 99 -5.31 -12.62 8.83
N MET A 100 -4.44 -11.90 9.53
CA MET A 100 -3.00 -12.18 9.59
C MET A 100 -2.53 -12.40 11.03
N PHE A 101 -3.41 -12.87 11.91
CA PHE A 101 -3.02 -13.21 13.28
C PHE A 101 -1.91 -14.29 13.24
N PRO A 102 -0.73 -14.04 13.81
CA PRO A 102 0.46 -14.86 13.57
C PRO A 102 0.55 -16.11 14.45
N GLU A 103 -0.31 -16.22 15.46
CA GLU A 103 -0.31 -17.31 16.44
C GLU A 103 -1.53 -18.21 16.29
N ASP A 104 -1.51 -19.34 16.98
CA ASP A 104 -2.68 -20.20 17.10
C ASP A 104 -3.72 -19.49 17.99
N PHE A 105 -4.87 -19.15 17.41
CA PHE A 105 -5.98 -18.67 18.19
C PHE A 105 -6.65 -19.86 18.88
N PRO A 106 -6.77 -19.87 20.22
CA PRO A 106 -7.38 -20.99 20.93
C PRO A 106 -8.84 -21.14 20.48
N SER A 107 -9.25 -22.36 20.13
CA SER A 107 -10.62 -22.69 19.69
C SER A 107 -11.62 -22.69 20.86
N VAL A 108 -11.69 -21.57 21.58
CA VAL A 108 -12.58 -21.36 22.72
C VAL A 108 -13.69 -20.41 22.28
N GLN A 109 -14.93 -20.71 22.68
CA GLN A 109 -16.04 -19.80 22.42
C GLN A 109 -15.98 -18.61 23.38
N PHE A 110 -16.03 -17.42 22.79
CA PHE A 110 -16.15 -16.16 23.53
C PHE A 110 -17.57 -15.60 23.35
N PRO A 111 -18.18 -15.02 24.41
CA PRO A 111 -19.46 -14.34 24.27
C PRO A 111 -19.36 -13.19 23.26
N VAL A 112 -20.22 -13.20 22.24
CA VAL A 112 -20.33 -12.10 21.26
C VAL A 112 -21.50 -11.22 21.65
N THR A 113 -21.21 -9.95 21.95
CA THR A 113 -22.23 -8.94 22.23
C THR A 113 -22.26 -7.96 21.07
N TYR A 114 -23.43 -7.77 20.48
CA TYR A 114 -23.68 -6.70 19.52
C TYR A 114 -24.36 -5.55 20.24
N ILE A 115 -23.76 -4.36 20.15
CA ILE A 115 -24.23 -3.15 20.84
C ILE A 115 -24.71 -2.16 19.77
N GLU A 116 -26.03 -2.07 19.57
CA GLU A 116 -26.63 -1.10 18.65
C GLU A 116 -26.76 0.27 19.32
N SER A 117 -25.69 1.07 19.31
CA SER A 117 -25.63 2.40 19.94
C SER A 117 -26.01 2.37 21.44
N CYS A 118 -25.72 3.43 22.19
CA CYS A 118 -25.81 3.41 23.65
C CYS A 118 -27.26 3.32 24.23
N ASN A 119 -28.29 2.98 23.45
CA ASN A 119 -29.70 3.12 23.85
C ASN A 119 -30.65 1.94 23.57
N VAL A 120 -30.16 0.75 23.21
CA VAL A 120 -31.03 -0.43 23.11
C VAL A 120 -30.36 -1.63 23.77
N GLY A 121 -31.09 -2.30 24.69
CA GLY A 121 -30.57 -3.33 25.58
C GLY A 121 -29.77 -4.41 24.87
N ASN A 122 -28.65 -4.82 25.50
CA ASN A 122 -27.71 -5.82 24.98
C ASN A 122 -28.44 -7.05 24.44
N GLN A 123 -28.26 -7.34 23.15
CA GLN A 123 -28.62 -8.63 22.57
C GLN A 123 -27.34 -9.45 22.42
N THR A 124 -27.27 -10.57 23.14
CA THR A 124 -26.22 -11.56 22.94
C THR A 124 -26.53 -12.32 21.65
N LEU A 125 -25.61 -12.30 20.70
CA LEU A 125 -25.73 -13.11 19.49
C LEU A 125 -25.34 -14.55 19.88
N ALA A 126 -26.31 -15.46 19.86
CA ALA A 126 -26.11 -16.90 20.08
C ALA A 126 -25.67 -17.61 18.80
#